data_AF-A0AA42ZB17-F1
#
_entry.id   AF-A0AA42ZB17-F1
#
_cell.length_a   1.000
_cell.length_b   1.000
_cell.length_c   1.000
_cell.angle_alpha   90.00
_cell.angle_beta   90.00
_cell.angle_gamma   90.00
#
_symmetry.space_group_name_H-M   'P 1'
#
loop_
_entity.id
_entity.type
_entity.pdbx_description
1 polymer ?
#
loop_
_entity_poly.entity_id
_entity_poly.type
_entity_poly.pdbx_seq_one_letter_code
_entity_poly.pdbx_strand_id
1 'polypeptide(L)' 'EKHQHRKYFKKIIEQLKKADQIVLYGPAETYERLLKELQQKAPEIASRVKEVSGADSMTINQIKAKVRDYFIPSPRSQV' A
#
# COMPACT_ATOMS: atom_id res chain seq x y z
N GLU A 1 -19.06 7.24 -18.47
CA GLU A 1 -17.62 7.23 -18.08
C GLU A 1 -17.29 6.61 -16.71
N LYS A 2 -18.02 5.59 -16.21
CA LYS A 2 -17.74 4.94 -14.90
C LYS A 2 -16.86 3.67 -14.95
N HIS A 3 -16.29 3.34 -16.12
CA HIS A 3 -15.63 2.04 -16.35
C HIS A 3 -14.10 2.05 -16.18
N GLN A 4 -13.42 3.19 -16.30
CA GLN A 4 -11.95 3.23 -16.25
C GLN A 4 -11.41 2.95 -14.84
N HIS A 5 -12.08 3.48 -13.82
CA HIS A 5 -11.69 3.32 -12.42
C HIS A 5 -11.76 1.85 -11.98
N ARG A 6 -12.81 1.12 -12.40
CA ARG A 6 -12.94 -0.31 -12.07
C ARG A 6 -11.79 -1.15 -12.62
N LYS A 7 -11.36 -0.91 -13.86
CA LYS A 7 -10.21 -1.63 -14.46
C LYS A 7 -8.91 -1.28 -13.75
N TYR A 8 -8.71 0.00 -13.39
CA TYR A 8 -7.53 0.45 -12.66
C TYR A 8 -7.41 -0.22 -11.29
N PHE A 9 -8.46 -0.16 -10.47
CA PHE A 9 -8.46 -0.83 -9.16
C PHE A 9 -8.33 -2.34 -9.28
N LYS A 10 -8.95 -2.97 -10.29
CA LYS A 10 -8.83 -4.42 -10.48
C LYS A 10 -7.39 -4.85 -10.77
N LYS A 11 -6.66 -4.12 -11.63
CA LYS A 11 -5.23 -4.38 -11.87
C LYS A 11 -4.40 -4.22 -10.61
N ILE A 12 -4.65 -3.17 -9.81
CA ILE A 12 -3.96 -2.96 -8.54
C ILE A 12 -4.22 -4.12 -7.59
N ILE A 13 -5.49 -4.50 -7.40
CA ILE A 13 -5.91 -5.64 -6.58
C ILE A 13 -5.22 -6.92 -7.05
N GLU A 14 -5.19 -7.22 -8.36
CA GLU A 14 -4.50 -8.41 -8.88
C GLU A 14 -2.99 -8.42 -8.60
N GLN A 15 -2.34 -7.26 -8.66
CA GLN A 15 -0.92 -7.15 -8.28
C GLN A 15 -0.73 -7.32 -6.77
N LEU A 16 -1.64 -6.75 -5.96
CA LEU A 16 -1.62 -6.86 -4.51
C LEU A 16 -1.95 -8.27 -4.00
N LYS A 17 -2.69 -9.10 -4.76
CA LYS A 17 -2.95 -10.50 -4.39
C LYS A 17 -1.66 -11.33 -4.23
N LYS A 18 -0.62 -10.97 -4.97
CA LYS A 18 0.71 -11.62 -4.89
C LYS A 18 1.58 -11.08 -3.75
N ALA A 19 1.16 -10.00 -3.09
CA ALA A 19 1.90 -9.41 -1.98
C ALA A 19 1.40 -10.00 -0.65
N ASP A 20 2.32 -10.49 0.18
CA ASP A 20 2.02 -10.98 1.53
C ASP A 20 1.77 -9.86 2.54
N GLN A 21 2.42 -8.72 2.35
CA GLN A 21 2.30 -7.56 3.23
C GLN A 21 2.23 -6.29 2.38
N ILE A 22 1.30 -5.41 2.74
CA ILE A 22 1.01 -4.19 1.98
C ILE A 22 1.10 -3.01 2.93
N VAL A 23 1.79 -1.95 2.49
CA VAL A 23 1.80 -0.67 3.19
C VAL A 23 1.28 0.39 2.24
N LEU A 24 0.32 1.18 2.72
CA LEU A 24 -0.30 2.26 1.96
C LEU A 24 0.23 3.59 2.45
N TYR A 25 0.91 4.30 1.55
CA TYR A 25 1.36 5.67 1.77
C TYR A 25 0.58 6.59 0.85
N GLY A 26 0.02 7.68 1.38
CA GLY A 26 -0.67 8.65 0.55
C GLY A 26 -1.02 9.94 1.29
N PRO A 27 -1.28 11.03 0.55
CA PRO A 27 -1.69 12.29 1.15
C PRO A 27 -3.13 12.20 1.69
N ALA A 28 -3.27 12.63 2.95
CA ALA A 28 -4.50 12.89 3.71
C ALA A 28 -5.65 11.86 3.57
N GLU A 29 -6.47 11.95 2.52
CA GLU A 29 -7.72 11.17 2.42
C GLU A 29 -7.66 10.03 1.38
N THR A 30 -6.60 10.01 0.55
CA THR A 30 -6.55 9.09 -0.59
C THR A 30 -6.36 7.65 -0.13
N TYR A 31 -5.55 7.42 0.91
CA TYR A 31 -5.31 6.09 1.45
C TYR A 31 -6.57 5.51 2.12
N GLU A 32 -7.41 6.34 2.76
CA GLU A 32 -8.65 5.89 3.39
C GLU A 32 -9.67 5.44 2.35
N ARG A 33 -9.82 6.20 1.25
CA ARG A 33 -10.70 5.79 0.15
C ARG A 33 -10.25 4.48 -0.48
N LEU A 34 -8.95 4.31 -0.69
CA LEU A 34 -8.38 3.07 -1.21
C LEU A 34 -8.62 1.90 -0.25
N LEU A 35 -8.38 2.10 1.06
CA LEU A 35 -8.61 1.08 2.07
C LEU A 35 -10.07 0.64 2.12
N LYS A 36 -11.03 1.58 2.09
CA LYS A 36 -12.46 1.26 2.00
C LYS A 36 -12.81 0.48 0.75
N GLU A 37 -12.28 0.85 -0.42
CA GLU A 37 -12.51 0.08 -1.64
C GLU A 37 -11.90 -1.33 -1.57
N LEU A 38 -10.71 -1.46 -0.98
CA LEU A 38 -10.09 -2.76 -0.73
C LEU A 38 -10.94 -3.59 0.23
N GLN A 39 -11.42 -3.04 1.34
CA GLN A 39 -12.29 -3.76 2.27
C GLN A 39 -13.59 -4.23 1.61
N GLN A 40 -14.18 -3.44 0.72
CA GLN A 40 -15.41 -3.81 0.02
C GLN A 40 -15.20 -4.81 -1.12
N LYS A 41 -14.12 -4.68 -1.90
CA LYS A 41 -13.89 -5.52 -3.10
C LYS A 41 -12.96 -6.69 -2.88
N ALA A 42 -12.03 -6.57 -1.94
CA ALA A 42 -10.95 -7.52 -1.69
C ALA A 42 -10.57 -7.51 -0.19
N PRO A 43 -11.48 -7.94 0.71
CA PRO A 43 -11.22 -7.98 2.14
C PRO A 43 -9.97 -8.81 2.49
N GLU A 44 -9.67 -9.84 1.68
CA GLU A 44 -8.44 -10.64 1.75
C GLU A 44 -7.16 -9.79 1.63
N ILE A 45 -7.18 -8.77 0.77
CA ILE A 45 -6.06 -7.84 0.55
C ILE A 45 -6.05 -6.77 1.63
N ALA A 46 -7.24 -6.25 2.02
CA ALA A 46 -7.34 -5.30 3.10
C ALA A 46 -6.76 -5.86 4.41
N SER A 47 -6.97 -7.16 4.67
CA SER A 47 -6.39 -7.83 5.84
C SER A 47 -4.87 -7.99 5.80
N ARG A 48 -4.25 -7.84 4.61
CA ARG A 48 -2.79 -7.84 4.41
C ARG A 48 -2.19 -6.43 4.48
N VAL A 49 -3.02 -5.39 4.57
CA VAL A 49 -2.56 -4.02 4.80
C VAL A 49 -2.06 -3.94 6.25
N LYS A 50 -0.75 -3.89 6.41
CA LYS A 50 -0.07 -3.84 7.70
C LYS A 50 -0.08 -2.43 8.28
N GLU A 51 0.06 -1.43 7.41
CA GLU A 51 0.18 -0.05 7.83
C GLU A 51 -0.40 0.89 6.76
N VAL A 52 -1.05 1.95 7.25
CA VAL A 52 -1.54 3.09 6.46
C VAL A 52 -0.90 4.32 7.08
N SER A 53 -0.03 4.98 6.33
CA SER A 53 0.69 6.17 6.79
C SER A 53 0.34 7.35 5.90
N GLY A 54 -0.24 8.38 6.51
CA GLY A 54 -0.44 9.68 5.89
C GLY A 54 0.93 10.31 5.58
N ALA A 55 1.13 10.66 4.31
CA ALA A 55 2.40 11.16 3.85
C ALA A 55 2.18 12.35 2.92
N ASP A 56 2.52 13.53 3.39
CA ASP A 56 2.50 14.73 2.57
C ASP A 56 3.72 14.70 1.64
N SER A 57 3.46 14.53 0.34
CA SER A 57 4.47 14.61 -0.73
C SER A 57 5.77 13.80 -0.50
N MET A 58 5.66 12.50 -0.19
CA MET A 58 6.84 11.62 -0.24
C MET A 58 7.26 11.35 -1.69
N THR A 59 8.54 11.55 -1.99
CA THR A 59 9.12 11.12 -3.27
C THR A 59 9.24 9.61 -3.33
N ILE A 60 9.29 9.04 -4.54
CA ILE A 60 9.45 7.59 -4.75
C ILE A 60 10.68 7.04 -4.01
N ASN A 61 11.76 7.84 -3.89
CA ASN A 61 12.96 7.45 -3.16
C ASN A 61 12.71 7.31 -1.65
N GLN A 62 11.91 8.21 -1.05
CA GLN A 62 11.52 8.12 0.36
C GLN A 62 10.67 6.88 0.62
N ILE A 63 9.73 6.59 -0.29
CA ILE A 63 8.88 5.38 -0.20
C ILE A 63 9.75 4.14 -0.29
N LYS A 64 10.69 4.07 -1.26
CA LYS A 64 11.63 2.94 -1.39
C LYS A 64 12.50 2.77 -0.14
N ALA A 65 12.99 3.86 0.43
CA ALA A 65 13.79 3.82 1.65
C ALA A 65 12.97 3.27 2.83
N LYS A 66 11.74 3.76 3.04
CA LYS A 66 10.83 3.26 4.08
C LYS A 66 10.46 1.79 3.89
N VAL A 67 10.11 1.38 2.67
CA VAL A 67 9.80 -0.02 2.37
C VAL A 67 11.02 -0.90 2.66
N ARG A 68 12.23 -0.45 2.30
CA ARG A 68 13.47 -1.17 2.61
C ARG A 68 13.67 -1.29 4.12
N ASP A 69 13.56 -0.21 4.86
CA ASP A 69 13.76 -0.18 6.31
C ASP A 69 12.71 -1.04 7.05
N TYR A 70 11.46 -0.98 6.59
CA TYR A 70 10.33 -1.71 7.19
C TYR A 70 10.38 -3.22 6.93
N PHE A 71 10.68 -3.64 5.69
CA PHE A 71 10.62 -5.05 5.28
C PHE A 71 11.97 -5.76 5.29
N ILE A 72 13.06 -5.02 5.19
CA ILE A 72 14.42 -5.55 5.22
C ILE A 72 15.08 -4.97 6.47
N PRO A 73 14.81 -5.54 7.66
CA PRO A 73 15.60 -5.21 8.84
C PRO A 73 17.05 -5.58 8.51
N SER A 74 17.88 -4.58 8.28
CA SER A 74 19.28 -4.80 7.99
C SER A 74 19.90 -5.50 9.20
N PRO A 75 20.60 -6.64 9.06
CA PRO A 75 21.31 -7.31 10.15
C PRO A 75 22.60 -6.55 10.49
N ARG A 76 22.48 -5.27 10.85
CA ARG A 76 23.59 -4.43 11.31
C ARG A 76 23.16 -3.61 12.51
N SER A 77 23.02 -4.29 13.64
CA SER A 77 23.40 -3.77 14.96
C SER A 77 23.30 -4.89 15.99
N GLN A 78 24.24 -5.81 15.93
CA GLN A 78 24.83 -6.42 17.12
C GLN A 78 26.33 -6.52 16.84
N VAL A 79 27.04 -5.43 17.13
CA VAL A 79 28.47 -5.44 17.46
C VAL A 79 28.60 -4.89 18.87
#